data_AF-A0A2U2JCV4-F1
#
_entry.id   AF-A0A2U2JCV4-F1
#
_cell.length_a   1.000
_cell.length_b   1.000
_cell.length_c   1.000
_cell.angle_alpha   90.00
_cell.angle_beta   90.00
_cell.angle_gamma   90.00
#
_symmetry.space_group_name_H-M   'P 1'
#
loop_
_entity.id
_entity.type
_entity.pdbx_description
1 polymer ?
#
loop_
_entity_poly.entity_id
_entity_poly.type
_entity_poly.pdbx_seq_one_letter_code
_entity_poly.pdbx_strand_id
1 'polypeptide(L)'
;MELTKEESLLAEWSYSEKDWNEFVDVEKSNKKEDNLYFGIGILILGTFGLMVLRQTSFLGGLVFAVPIAVLIPWLRMKFSYPHLKKGISNPLVKIYSNYILINGKKIQLNGNQKRIKSITIIDTRKKKKLIEFNIQWLTRKGPTNDEFRILIPSDKIQEAKDLVQSF
;
A
#
# COMPACT_ATOMS: atom_id res chain seq x y z
N MET A 1 -5.68 23.02 20.49
CA MET A 1 -6.89 22.20 20.27
C MET A 1 -7.36 22.53 18.87
N GLU A 2 -6.77 21.88 17.85
CA GLU A 2 -7.10 22.14 16.45
C GLU A 2 -8.46 21.50 16.15
N LEU A 3 -9.38 22.32 15.64
CA LEU A 3 -10.69 21.93 15.15
C LEU A 3 -10.51 20.79 14.13
N THR A 4 -10.98 19.60 14.48
CA THR A 4 -11.07 18.47 13.55
C THR A 4 -11.92 18.93 12.38
N LYS A 5 -11.30 19.11 11.21
CA LYS A 5 -12.01 19.12 9.91
C LYS A 5 -13.08 18.03 10.00
N GLU A 6 -14.35 18.39 9.87
CA GLU A 6 -15.48 17.48 10.00
C GLU A 6 -15.19 16.18 9.24
N GLU A 7 -15.57 15.04 9.83
CA GLU A 7 -15.51 13.71 9.20
C GLU A 7 -16.55 13.64 8.07
N SER A 8 -16.41 14.50 7.06
CA SER A 8 -17.29 14.53 5.90
C SER A 8 -16.99 13.30 5.04
N LEU A 9 -18.05 12.54 4.77
CA LEU A 9 -18.01 11.48 3.77
C LEU A 9 -17.86 12.15 2.39
N LEU A 10 -16.77 11.84 1.70
CA LEU A 10 -16.48 12.38 0.39
C LEU A 10 -17.00 11.49 -0.74
N ALA A 11 -16.88 10.17 -0.56
CA ALA A 11 -17.36 9.20 -1.54
C ALA A 11 -17.68 7.85 -0.88
N GLU A 12 -18.63 7.12 -1.46
CA GLU A 12 -18.98 5.75 -1.10
C GLU A 12 -19.06 4.88 -2.34
N TRP A 13 -18.21 3.85 -2.38
CA TRP A 13 -18.04 2.94 -3.50
C TRP A 13 -18.34 1.51 -3.09
N SER A 14 -19.32 0.91 -3.74
CA SER A 14 -19.64 -0.51 -3.64
C SER A 14 -19.10 -1.26 -4.84
N TYR A 15 -18.64 -2.49 -4.63
CA TYR A 15 -18.08 -3.31 -5.71
C TYR A 15 -18.84 -4.63 -5.85
N SER A 16 -18.76 -5.21 -7.05
CA SER A 16 -19.05 -6.63 -7.20
C SER A 16 -17.93 -7.44 -6.55
N GLU A 17 -18.24 -8.65 -6.08
CA GLU A 17 -17.23 -9.57 -5.55
C GLU A 17 -16.14 -9.85 -6.61
N LYS A 18 -16.53 -9.96 -7.89
CA LYS A 18 -15.62 -10.21 -9.00
C LYS A 18 -14.61 -9.08 -9.17
N ASP A 19 -15.08 -7.83 -9.21
CA ASP A 19 -14.21 -6.65 -9.36
C ASP A 19 -13.26 -6.50 -8.17
N TRP A 20 -13.76 -6.77 -6.96
CA TRP A 20 -12.93 -6.73 -5.76
C TRP A 20 -11.86 -7.81 -5.74
N ASN A 21 -12.21 -9.06 -6.07
CA ASN A 21 -11.25 -10.15 -6.14
C ASN A 21 -10.17 -9.87 -7.20
N GLU A 22 -10.56 -9.29 -8.33
CA GLU A 22 -9.62 -8.86 -9.37
C GLU A 22 -8.69 -7.74 -8.88
N PHE A 23 -9.22 -6.73 -8.19
CA PHE A 23 -8.42 -5.68 -7.56
C PHE A 23 -7.42 -6.26 -6.55
N VAL A 24 -7.88 -7.15 -5.66
CA VAL A 24 -7.01 -7.82 -4.68
C VAL A 24 -5.89 -8.61 -5.35
N ASP A 25 -6.15 -9.23 -6.51
CA ASP A 25 -5.12 -9.93 -7.28
C ASP A 25 -4.08 -8.99 -7.87
N VAL A 26 -4.52 -7.90 -8.48
CA VAL A 26 -3.62 -6.89 -9.07
C VAL A 26 -2.74 -6.28 -7.98
N GLU A 27 -3.33 -5.83 -6.87
CA GLU A 27 -2.55 -5.22 -5.78
C GLU A 27 -1.61 -6.21 -5.10
N LYS A 28 -2.04 -7.45 -4.84
CA LYS A 28 -1.14 -8.47 -4.28
C LYS A 28 0.00 -8.80 -5.23
N SER A 29 -0.24 -8.81 -6.53
CA SER A 29 0.81 -9.05 -7.52
C SER A 29 1.85 -7.94 -7.49
N ASN A 30 1.41 -6.68 -7.52
CA ASN A 30 2.29 -5.51 -7.45
C ASN A 30 3.13 -5.54 -6.16
N LYS A 31 2.49 -5.77 -5.00
CA LYS A 31 3.23 -5.84 -3.72
C LYS A 31 4.16 -7.05 -3.62
N LYS A 32 3.88 -8.16 -4.30
CA LYS A 32 4.80 -9.30 -4.40
C LYS A 32 6.04 -8.95 -5.22
N GLU A 33 5.87 -8.23 -6.33
CA GLU A 33 6.97 -7.76 -7.18
C GLU A 33 7.90 -6.82 -6.39
N ASP A 34 7.35 -5.83 -5.69
CA ASP A 34 8.14 -4.94 -4.81
C ASP A 34 8.91 -5.71 -3.73
N ASN A 35 8.26 -6.71 -3.14
CA ASN A 35 8.84 -7.54 -2.08
C ASN A 35 9.92 -8.49 -2.61
N LEU A 36 9.81 -8.94 -3.86
CA LEU A 36 10.86 -9.68 -4.54
C LEU A 36 12.10 -8.81 -4.74
N TYR A 37 11.93 -7.59 -5.25
CA TYR A 37 13.05 -6.64 -5.40
C TYR A 37 13.70 -6.31 -4.07
N PHE A 38 12.90 -6.12 -3.01
CA PHE A 38 13.41 -5.91 -1.66
C PHE A 38 14.21 -7.12 -1.15
N GLY A 39 13.72 -8.35 -1.38
CA GLY A 39 14.43 -9.58 -1.05
C GLY A 39 15.76 -9.73 -1.79
N ILE A 40 15.77 -9.43 -3.10
CA ILE A 40 17.01 -9.41 -3.91
C ILE A 40 18.00 -8.39 -3.34
N GLY A 41 17.52 -7.20 -2.97
CA GLY A 41 18.34 -6.17 -2.32
C GLY A 41 18.97 -6.65 -1.01
N ILE A 42 18.19 -7.30 -0.13
CA ILE A 42 18.70 -7.91 1.10
C ILE A 42 19.74 -8.97 0.79
N LEU A 43 19.51 -9.82 -0.21
CA LEU A 43 20.43 -10.89 -0.56
C LEU A 43 21.79 -10.33 -1.01
N ILE A 44 21.79 -9.35 -1.92
CA ILE A 44 23.01 -8.74 -2.46
C ILE A 44 23.74 -7.97 -1.36
N LEU A 45 23.05 -7.03 -0.70
CA LEU A 45 23.67 -6.17 0.32
C LEU A 45 24.05 -6.95 1.58
N GLY A 46 23.24 -7.93 1.98
CA GLY A 46 23.53 -8.80 3.12
C GLY A 46 24.74 -9.69 2.86
N THR A 47 24.81 -10.34 1.70
CA THR A 47 25.96 -11.17 1.32
C THR A 47 27.22 -10.33 1.23
N PHE A 48 27.19 -9.21 0.50
CA PHE A 48 28.34 -8.33 0.34
C PHE A 48 28.77 -7.69 1.67
N GLY A 49 27.80 -7.24 2.48
CA GLY A 49 28.05 -6.67 3.80
C GLY A 49 28.72 -7.67 4.74
N LEU A 50 28.30 -8.94 4.74
CA LEU A 50 28.96 -9.98 5.53
C LEU A 50 30.37 -10.28 5.04
N MET A 51 30.58 -10.32 3.71
CA MET A 51 31.91 -10.51 3.14
C MET A 51 32.88 -9.39 3.54
N VAL A 52 32.46 -8.13 3.45
CA VAL A 52 33.34 -6.98 3.75
C VAL A 52 33.52 -6.77 5.26
N LEU A 53 32.44 -6.80 6.03
CA LEU A 53 32.46 -6.41 7.44
C LEU A 53 32.82 -7.57 8.38
N ARG A 54 32.57 -8.81 7.97
CA ARG A 54 32.79 -10.02 8.77
C ARG A 54 33.74 -11.01 8.11
N GLN A 55 34.33 -10.65 6.96
CA GLN A 55 35.29 -11.47 6.21
C GLN A 55 34.77 -12.89 5.93
N THR A 56 33.45 -13.05 5.81
CA THR A 56 32.86 -14.36 5.50
C THR A 56 33.09 -14.71 4.04
N SER A 57 33.16 -16.00 3.73
CA SER A 57 33.13 -16.45 2.33
C SER A 57 31.79 -16.08 1.66
N PHE A 58 31.79 -15.98 0.33
CA PHE A 58 30.58 -15.72 -0.45
C PHE A 58 29.44 -16.70 -0.10
N LEU A 59 29.75 -18.00 0.00
CA LEU A 59 28.79 -19.03 0.37
C LEU A 59 28.27 -18.85 1.80
N GLY A 60 29.14 -18.52 2.75
CA GLY A 60 28.74 -18.26 4.13
C GLY A 60 27.79 -17.06 4.25
N GLY A 61 28.09 -15.97 3.54
CA GLY A 61 27.22 -14.80 3.46
C GLY A 61 25.87 -15.12 2.81
N LEU A 62 25.86 -15.90 1.73
CA LEU A 62 24.65 -16.26 1.00
C LEU A 62 23.72 -17.16 1.85
N VAL A 63 24.26 -18.19 2.50
CA VAL A 63 23.49 -19.08 3.38
C VAL A 63 22.82 -18.30 4.52
N PHE A 64 23.49 -17.28 5.06
CA PHE A 64 22.92 -16.43 6.10
C PHE A 64 21.88 -15.43 5.56
N ALA A 65 22.14 -14.83 4.39
CA ALA A 65 21.29 -13.79 3.82
C ALA A 65 19.98 -14.34 3.24
N VAL A 66 19.97 -15.56 2.67
CA VAL A 66 18.78 -16.17 2.05
C VAL A 66 17.58 -16.27 3.01
N PRO A 67 17.70 -16.83 4.23
CA PRO A 67 16.57 -16.87 5.17
C PRO A 67 15.98 -15.50 5.47
N ILE A 68 16.83 -14.47 5.62
CA ILE A 68 16.40 -13.11 5.93
C ILE A 68 15.71 -12.48 4.71
N ALA A 69 16.28 -12.69 3.52
CA ALA A 69 15.74 -12.21 2.24
C ALA A 69 14.37 -12.80 1.89
N VAL A 70 14.02 -13.98 2.43
CA VAL A 70 12.69 -14.59 2.30
C VAL A 70 11.77 -14.18 3.43
N LEU A 71 12.26 -14.21 4.67
CA LEU A 71 11.46 -13.99 5.87
C LEU A 71 10.91 -12.57 5.95
N ILE A 72 11.75 -11.54 5.71
CA ILE A 72 11.32 -10.15 5.83
C ILE A 72 10.22 -9.80 4.83
N PRO A 73 10.34 -10.10 3.52
CA PRO A 73 9.25 -9.85 2.58
C PRO A 73 7.98 -10.63 2.88
N TRP A 74 8.10 -11.88 3.37
CA TRP A 74 6.94 -12.68 3.79
C TRP A 74 6.19 -12.04 4.97
N LEU A 75 6.93 -11.60 6.00
CA LEU A 75 6.34 -10.88 7.14
C LEU A 75 5.67 -9.58 6.68
N ARG A 76 6.32 -8.82 5.79
CA ARG A 76 5.78 -7.58 5.23
C ARG A 76 4.44 -7.83 4.52
N MET A 77 4.32 -8.88 3.70
CA MET A 77 3.05 -9.24 3.06
C MET A 77 1.97 -9.62 4.08
N LYS A 78 2.33 -10.41 5.10
CA LYS A 78 1.37 -10.93 6.08
C LYS A 78 0.77 -9.84 6.95
N PHE A 79 1.57 -8.86 7.38
CA PHE A 79 1.13 -7.83 8.34
C PHE A 79 0.69 -6.51 7.70
N SER A 80 1.23 -6.12 6.54
CA SER A 80 0.97 -4.78 5.98
C SER A 80 -0.35 -4.70 5.21
N TYR A 81 -0.87 -5.82 4.70
CA TYR A 81 -2.01 -5.83 3.78
C TYR A 81 -3.23 -6.66 4.25
N PRO A 82 -3.66 -6.56 5.52
CA PRO A 82 -4.75 -7.39 6.04
C PRO A 82 -6.14 -7.01 5.48
N HIS A 83 -6.25 -5.89 4.74
CA HIS A 83 -7.46 -5.44 4.07
C HIS A 83 -7.62 -6.05 2.65
N LEU A 84 -6.56 -6.56 2.03
CA LEU A 84 -6.59 -7.22 0.73
C LEU A 84 -7.01 -8.70 0.87
N LYS A 85 -8.29 -8.94 1.22
CA LYS A 85 -8.87 -10.29 1.32
C LYS A 85 -9.85 -10.53 0.17
N LYS A 86 -9.77 -11.74 -0.40
CA LYS A 86 -10.71 -12.23 -1.42
C LYS A 86 -11.97 -12.80 -0.77
N GLY A 87 -13.04 -12.93 -1.55
CA GLY A 87 -14.28 -13.58 -1.13
C GLY A 87 -15.10 -12.76 -0.14
N ILE A 88 -14.98 -11.43 -0.19
CA ILE A 88 -15.82 -10.53 0.59
C ILE A 88 -17.12 -10.32 -0.19
N SER A 89 -18.24 -10.68 0.43
CA SER A 89 -19.58 -10.36 -0.08
C SER A 89 -19.87 -8.87 0.09
N ASN A 90 -20.31 -8.20 -0.98
CA ASN A 90 -20.60 -6.75 -1.02
C ASN A 90 -19.46 -5.86 -0.48
N PRO A 91 -18.27 -5.86 -1.13
CA PRO A 91 -17.17 -4.99 -0.73
C PRO A 91 -17.56 -3.53 -0.79
N LEU A 92 -17.19 -2.79 0.25
CA LEU A 92 -17.57 -1.39 0.45
C LEU A 92 -16.35 -0.57 0.86
N VAL A 93 -16.16 0.54 0.16
CA VAL A 93 -15.16 1.55 0.48
C VAL A 93 -15.87 2.87 0.74
N LYS A 94 -15.56 3.49 1.88
CA LYS A 94 -16.00 4.84 2.21
C LYS A 94 -14.78 5.73 2.40
N ILE A 95 -14.73 6.83 1.65
CA ILE A 95 -13.62 7.79 1.67
C ILE A 95 -14.09 9.01 2.46
N TYR A 96 -13.39 9.33 3.55
CA TYR A 96 -13.60 10.52 4.37
C TYR A 96 -12.41 11.47 4.20
N SER A 97 -12.58 12.71 4.65
CA SER A 97 -11.55 13.76 4.59
C SER A 97 -10.22 13.39 5.28
N ASN A 98 -10.26 12.47 6.23
CA ASN A 98 -9.18 12.14 7.16
C ASN A 98 -8.90 10.63 7.29
N TYR A 99 -9.76 9.76 6.76
CA TYR A 99 -9.53 8.31 6.73
C TYR A 99 -10.33 7.62 5.61
N ILE A 100 -9.98 6.36 5.34
CA ILE A 100 -10.72 5.49 4.44
C ILE A 100 -11.19 4.28 5.24
N LEU A 101 -12.46 3.89 5.09
CA LEU A 101 -12.97 2.62 5.56
C LEU A 101 -13.04 1.63 4.40
N ILE A 102 -12.29 0.54 4.51
CA ILE A 102 -12.33 -0.57 3.54
C ILE A 102 -12.88 -1.79 4.26
N ASN A 103 -14.10 -2.21 3.90
CA ASN A 103 -14.75 -3.38 4.50
C ASN A 103 -14.73 -3.33 6.05
N GLY A 104 -15.05 -2.16 6.62
CA GLY A 104 -15.04 -1.91 8.06
C GLY A 104 -13.67 -1.65 8.69
N LYS A 105 -12.56 -1.73 7.93
CA LYS A 105 -11.21 -1.41 8.44
C LYS A 105 -10.84 0.04 8.16
N LYS A 106 -10.51 0.78 9.22
CA LYS A 106 -10.09 2.19 9.15
C LYS A 106 -8.62 2.31 8.76
N ILE A 107 -8.34 3.06 7.70
CA ILE A 107 -7.01 3.45 7.24
C ILE A 107 -6.92 4.97 7.38
N GLN A 108 -6.05 5.45 8.25
CA GLN A 108 -5.93 6.88 8.52
C GLN A 108 -5.14 7.59 7.42
N LEU A 109 -5.74 8.62 6.81
CA LEU A 109 -5.13 9.45 5.78
C LEU A 109 -4.45 10.70 6.36
N ASN A 110 -5.15 11.38 7.27
CA ASN A 110 -4.67 12.59 7.93
C ASN A 110 -4.71 12.43 9.45
N GLY A 111 -3.73 13.00 10.14
CA GLY A 111 -3.61 13.04 11.59
C GLY A 111 -2.39 13.85 12.03
N ASN A 112 -2.11 13.92 13.33
CA ASN A 112 -1.05 14.81 13.87
C ASN A 112 0.33 14.61 13.23
N GLN A 113 0.64 13.40 12.76
CA GLN A 113 1.92 13.09 12.12
C GLN A 113 1.77 12.63 10.66
N LYS A 114 0.55 12.42 10.17
CA LYS A 114 0.24 11.85 8.84
C LYS A 114 -0.51 12.87 8.00
N ARG A 115 -0.11 13.05 6.76
CA ARG A 115 -0.81 13.89 5.78
C ARG A 115 -0.91 13.21 4.43
N ILE A 116 -1.95 13.52 3.68
CA ILE A 116 -2.00 13.22 2.25
C ILE A 116 -0.99 14.14 1.56
N LYS A 117 -0.03 13.54 0.85
CA LYS A 117 0.95 14.24 0.02
C LYS A 117 0.39 14.51 -1.37
N SER A 118 -0.32 13.54 -1.95
CA SER A 118 -0.95 13.66 -3.26
C SER A 118 -2.01 12.56 -3.43
N ILE A 119 -2.99 12.84 -4.29
CA ILE A 119 -3.95 11.84 -4.77
C ILE A 119 -3.84 11.80 -6.30
N THR A 120 -3.67 10.61 -6.87
CA THR A 120 -3.50 10.44 -8.32
C THR A 120 -4.37 9.29 -8.83
N ILE A 121 -4.76 9.35 -10.10
CA ILE A 121 -5.40 8.22 -10.78
C ILE A 121 -4.34 7.50 -11.59
N ILE A 122 -4.20 6.20 -11.36
CA ILE A 122 -3.24 5.35 -12.06
C ILE A 122 -3.98 4.29 -12.90
N ASP A 123 -3.46 4.03 -14.09
CA ASP A 123 -3.95 2.96 -14.94
C ASP A 123 -3.20 1.66 -14.64
N THR A 124 -3.94 0.56 -14.50
CA THR A 124 -3.36 -0.77 -14.31
C THR A 124 -3.17 -1.48 -15.64
N ARG A 125 -2.30 -2.50 -15.66
CA ARG A 125 -2.08 -3.38 -16.83
C ARG A 125 -3.37 -4.03 -17.35
N LYS A 126 -4.42 -4.13 -16.53
CA LYS A 126 -5.73 -4.70 -16.88
C LYS A 126 -6.79 -3.68 -17.32
N LYS A 127 -6.40 -2.47 -17.72
CA LYS A 127 -7.31 -1.36 -18.10
C LYS A 127 -8.28 -0.93 -16.98
N LYS A 128 -8.01 -1.31 -15.73
CA LYS A 128 -8.72 -0.81 -14.55
C LYS A 128 -8.01 0.44 -14.03
N LYS A 129 -8.77 1.40 -13.52
CA LYS A 129 -8.25 2.63 -12.92
C LYS A 129 -8.24 2.50 -11.41
N LEU A 130 -7.13 2.87 -10.77
CA LEU A 130 -7.04 2.96 -9.32
C LEU A 130 -6.86 4.42 -8.92
N ILE A 131 -7.41 4.79 -7.78
CA ILE A 131 -7.04 6.02 -7.08
C ILE A 131 -5.93 5.66 -6.09
N GLU A 132 -4.83 6.39 -6.13
CA GLU A 132 -3.69 6.25 -5.25
C GLU A 132 -3.63 7.43 -4.28
N PHE A 133 -3.68 7.13 -2.99
CA PHE A 133 -3.44 8.06 -1.91
C PHE A 133 -1.99 7.90 -1.46
N ASN A 134 -1.16 8.90 -1.73
CA ASN A 134 0.20 8.97 -1.22
C ASN A 134 0.16 9.64 0.16
N ILE A 135 0.39 8.89 1.22
CA ILE A 135 0.35 9.37 2.60
C ILE A 135 1.78 9.53 3.09
N GLN A 136 2.09 10.70 3.64
CA GLN A 136 3.40 11.01 4.21
C GLN A 136 3.30 11.21 5.72
N TRP A 137 4.26 10.67 6.46
CA TRP A 137 4.46 11.02 7.87
C TRP A 137 5.91 11.29 8.21
N LEU A 138 6.13 12.15 9.20
CA LEU A 138 7.46 12.47 9.69
C LEU A 138 7.93 11.40 10.67
N THR A 139 9.15 10.90 10.45
CA THR A 139 9.89 10.06 11.39
C THR A 139 11.12 10.83 11.89
N ARG A 140 11.79 10.31 12.92
CA ARG A 140 13.07 10.88 13.41
C ARG A 140 14.14 10.98 12.30
N LYS A 141 14.05 10.16 11.25
CA LYS A 141 15.01 10.11 10.15
C LYS A 141 14.51 10.83 8.88
N GLY A 142 13.41 11.56 8.98
CA GLY A 142 12.80 12.28 7.85
C GLY A 142 11.43 11.73 7.44
N PRO A 143 10.85 12.27 6.36
CA PRO A 143 9.54 11.87 5.89
C PRO A 143 9.54 10.44 5.32
N THR A 144 8.55 9.66 5.69
CA THR A 144 8.25 8.34 5.13
C THR A 144 6.92 8.42 4.38
N ASN A 145 6.83 7.77 3.23
CA ASN A 145 5.62 7.73 2.42
C ASN A 145 5.08 6.31 2.32
N ASP A 146 3.77 6.18 2.15
CA ASP A 146 3.08 4.94 1.83
C ASP A 146 1.98 5.22 0.80
N GLU A 147 1.67 4.19 0.02
CA GLU A 147 0.76 4.29 -1.12
C GLU A 147 -0.42 3.35 -0.89
N PHE A 148 -1.61 3.95 -0.76
CA PHE A 148 -2.86 3.22 -0.64
C PHE A 148 -3.64 3.35 -1.94
N ARG A 149 -3.95 2.21 -2.56
CA ARG A 149 -4.66 2.15 -3.82
C ARG A 149 -6.03 1.56 -3.63
N ILE A 150 -6.99 2.09 -4.37
CA ILE A 150 -8.38 1.62 -4.36
C ILE A 150 -8.87 1.56 -5.80
N LEU A 151 -9.61 0.51 -6.15
CA LEU A 151 -10.24 0.40 -7.45
C LEU A 151 -11.28 1.51 -7.63
N ILE A 152 -11.24 2.23 -8.75
CA ILE A 152 -12.29 3.17 -9.12
C ILE A 152 -13.37 2.37 -9.86
N PRO A 153 -14.63 2.31 -9.37
CA PRO A 153 -15.74 1.74 -10.12
C PRO A 153 -15.89 2.44 -11.49
N SER A 154 -16.26 1.70 -12.53
CA SER A 154 -16.33 2.24 -13.89
C SER A 154 -17.31 3.41 -14.04
N ASP A 155 -18.37 3.44 -13.23
CA ASP A 155 -19.39 4.48 -13.16
C ASP A 155 -18.98 5.68 -12.29
N LYS A 156 -17.90 5.58 -11.51
CA LYS A 156 -17.44 6.58 -10.54
C LYS A 156 -16.16 7.32 -10.95
N ILE A 157 -15.79 7.25 -12.22
CA ILE A 157 -14.56 7.89 -12.73
C ILE A 157 -14.60 9.41 -12.55
N GLN A 158 -15.76 10.05 -12.73
CA GLN A 158 -15.87 11.50 -12.57
C GLN A 158 -15.73 11.91 -11.09
N GLU A 159 -16.40 11.20 -10.19
CA GLU A 159 -16.27 11.42 -8.73
C GLU A 159 -14.80 11.24 -8.28
N ALA A 160 -14.07 10.27 -8.85
CA ALA A 160 -12.65 10.11 -8.57
C ALA A 160 -11.79 11.29 -9.08
N LYS A 161 -12.13 11.91 -10.21
CA LYS A 161 -11.45 13.12 -10.70
C LYS A 161 -11.74 14.32 -9.80
N ASP A 162 -12.98 14.47 -9.37
CA ASP A 162 -13.42 15.55 -8.49
C ASP A 162 -12.70 15.44 -7.13
N LEU A 163 -12.55 14.22 -6.60
CA LEU A 163 -11.73 13.94 -5.42
C LEU A 163 -10.29 14.40 -5.60
N VAL A 164 -9.63 14.07 -6.72
CA VAL A 164 -8.24 14.48 -6.97
C VAL A 164 -8.08 16.00 -7.01
N GLN A 165 -9.07 16.73 -7.54
CA GLN A 165 -9.03 18.20 -7.62
C GLN A 165 -9.29 18.88 -6.26
N SER A 166 -9.89 18.18 -5.32
CA SER A 166 -10.27 18.72 -4.00
C SER A 166 -9.14 18.74 -2.96
N PHE A 167 -7.97 18.16 -3.27
CA PHE A 167 -6.80 18.06 -2.40
C PHE A 167 -5.56 18.71 -3.04
#